data_AF-A0A9D7CTE6-F1
#
_entry.id   AF-A0A9D7CTE6-F1
#
_cell.length_a   1.000
_cell.length_b   1.000
_cell.length_c   1.000
_cell.angle_alpha   90.00
_cell.angle_beta   90.00
_cell.angle_gamma   90.00
#
_symmetry.space_group_name_H-M   'P 1'
#
loop_
_entity.id
_entity.type
_entity.pdbx_description
1 polymer ?
#
loop_
_entity_poly.entity_id
_entity_poly.type
_entity_poly.pdbx_seq_one_letter_code
_entity_poly.pdbx_strand_id
1 'polypeptide(L)'
;MTDPFDPASCTGAPLSPAAALATLGGSPYAKLADATLQWRRRTCTGSTPATCGPWMPPVPYTQSFITYSGGAATDTTVLTIATHLVLFSDLGAPRLSVRHVTSFAHAAADNKKGIVFEFEADPMVRPYPVIFAWDDAPKPYHYQDLSAFVGDGSQATLTVREHCARYAGAYGVGAEIVGLYRW
;
A
#
# COMPACT_ATOMS: atom_id res chain seq x y z
N MET A 1 8.60 19.87 11.70
CA MET A 1 8.71 18.86 10.62
C MET A 1 7.76 19.26 9.51
N THR A 2 8.25 19.46 8.28
CA THR A 2 7.58 20.19 7.19
C THR A 2 6.90 19.30 6.14
N ASP A 3 7.00 17.98 6.25
CA ASP A 3 6.32 17.01 5.42
C ASP A 3 6.03 15.73 6.23
N PRO A 4 4.77 15.35 6.48
CA PRO A 4 4.44 14.15 7.26
C PRO A 4 4.84 12.83 6.56
N PHE A 5 5.05 12.86 5.24
CA PHE A 5 5.42 11.70 4.44
C PHE A 5 6.91 11.62 4.15
N ASP A 6 7.74 12.45 4.79
CA ASP A 6 9.19 12.30 4.68
C ASP A 6 9.63 10.94 5.27
N PRO A 7 10.57 10.20 4.65
CA PRO A 7 11.05 8.92 5.18
C PRO A 7 11.53 8.99 6.64
N ALA A 8 12.07 10.12 7.10
CA ALA A 8 12.49 10.34 8.48
C ALA A 8 11.33 10.68 9.44
N SER A 9 10.11 10.90 8.94
CA SER A 9 8.91 11.13 9.76
C SER A 9 8.45 9.88 10.51
N CYS A 10 8.91 8.72 10.08
CA CYS A 10 8.68 7.44 10.74
C CYS A 10 9.92 7.13 11.58
N THR A 11 9.87 7.50 12.87
CA THR A 11 10.99 7.35 13.82
C THR A 11 10.82 6.10 14.68
N GLY A 12 11.91 5.60 15.26
CA GLY A 12 11.90 4.44 16.16
C GLY A 12 12.79 3.31 15.65
N ALA A 13 12.89 2.23 16.42
CA ALA A 13 13.62 1.05 15.98
C ALA A 13 12.89 0.38 14.80
N PRO A 14 13.60 -0.15 13.79
CA PRO A 14 12.98 -1.00 12.79
C PRO A 14 12.26 -2.19 13.44
N LEU A 15 11.04 -2.49 12.99
CA LEU A 15 10.29 -3.64 13.49
C LEU A 15 10.96 -4.94 13.01
N SER A 16 11.52 -5.71 13.95
CA SER A 16 12.13 -7.01 13.63
C SER A 16 11.06 -8.09 13.41
N PRO A 17 11.37 -9.18 12.69
CA PRO A 17 10.47 -10.33 12.57
C PRO A 17 10.01 -10.88 13.93
N ALA A 18 10.93 -11.00 14.89
CA ALA A 18 10.62 -11.51 16.22
C ALA A 18 9.65 -10.58 16.98
N ALA A 19 9.87 -9.27 16.91
CA ALA A 19 8.97 -8.28 17.49
C ALA A 19 7.59 -8.29 16.81
N ALA A 20 7.55 -8.45 15.47
CA ALA A 20 6.30 -8.57 14.73
C ALA A 20 5.50 -9.82 15.15
N LEU A 21 6.14 -10.98 15.29
CA LEU A 21 5.48 -12.18 15.81
C LEU A 21 5.02 -12.01 17.26
N ALA A 22 5.79 -11.30 18.09
CA ALA A 22 5.38 -10.97 19.45
C ALA A 22 4.12 -10.09 19.47
N THR A 23 4.01 -9.10 18.57
CA THR A 23 2.80 -8.27 18.41
C THR A 23 1.56 -9.09 18.08
N LEU A 24 1.71 -10.20 17.34
CA LEU A 24 0.58 -11.08 17.05
C LEU A 24 0.06 -11.83 18.28
N GLY A 25 0.90 -12.09 19.29
CA GLY A 25 0.46 -12.73 20.54
C GLY A 25 -0.24 -14.08 20.36
N GLY A 26 0.09 -14.82 19.30
CA GLY A 26 -0.57 -16.08 18.92
C GLY A 26 -1.81 -15.92 18.02
N SER A 27 -2.26 -14.70 17.75
CA SER A 27 -3.32 -14.43 16.76
C SER A 27 -2.77 -14.59 15.33
N PRO A 28 -3.57 -15.09 14.37
CA PRO A 28 -3.11 -15.27 13.00
C PRO A 28 -2.86 -13.93 12.27
N TYR A 29 -3.49 -12.85 12.71
CA TYR A 29 -3.33 -11.50 12.17
C TYR A 29 -3.70 -10.42 13.18
N ALA A 30 -3.25 -9.20 12.93
CA ALA A 30 -3.61 -7.98 13.63
C ALA A 30 -3.70 -6.81 12.63
N LYS A 31 -4.77 -6.02 12.72
CA LYS A 31 -4.80 -4.70 12.05
C LYS A 31 -3.97 -3.74 12.89
N LEU A 32 -2.94 -3.15 12.30
CA LEU A 32 -2.10 -2.17 12.96
C LEU A 32 -2.72 -0.77 12.87
N ALA A 33 -3.01 -0.29 11.66
CA ALA A 33 -3.49 1.07 11.43
C ALA A 33 -4.24 1.21 10.11
N ASP A 34 -4.90 2.36 9.95
CA ASP A 34 -5.61 2.77 8.74
C ASP A 34 -4.87 3.94 8.08
N ALA A 35 -4.86 4.01 6.75
CA ALA A 35 -4.37 5.17 6.00
C ALA A 35 -5.08 5.28 4.65
N THR A 36 -5.19 6.50 4.12
CA THR A 36 -5.53 6.72 2.71
C THR A 36 -4.26 6.98 1.94
N LEU A 37 -3.98 6.17 0.91
CA LEU A 37 -2.83 6.44 0.04
C LEU A 37 -3.01 7.80 -0.63
N GLN A 38 -1.93 8.56 -0.70
CA GLN A 38 -1.89 9.90 -1.26
C GLN A 38 -1.00 9.90 -2.50
N TRP A 39 -1.47 10.57 -3.54
CA TRP A 39 -0.63 10.99 -4.64
C TRP A 39 0.20 12.22 -4.24
N ARG A 40 1.50 12.18 -4.49
CA ARG A 40 2.40 13.33 -4.31
C ARG A 40 3.14 13.67 -5.59
N ARG A 41 3.40 14.95 -5.80
CA ARG A 41 4.17 15.47 -6.94
C ARG A 41 5.14 16.55 -6.50
N ARG A 42 6.22 16.69 -7.23
CA ARG A 42 7.18 17.78 -7.13
C ARG A 42 7.74 18.09 -8.52
N THR A 43 8.16 19.32 -8.73
CA THR A 43 8.81 19.72 -9.98
C THR A 43 10.29 19.38 -9.92
N CYS A 44 10.82 18.75 -10.97
CA CYS A 44 12.23 18.41 -11.08
C CYS A 44 12.83 19.04 -12.32
N THR A 45 14.05 19.56 -12.22
CA THR A 45 14.81 20.11 -13.36
C THR A 45 15.67 19.04 -14.07
N GLY A 46 15.62 17.79 -13.61
CA GLY A 46 16.38 16.67 -14.15
C GLY A 46 15.78 15.33 -13.73
N SER A 47 16.49 14.24 -14.01
CA SER A 47 16.03 12.85 -13.78
C SER A 47 16.50 12.24 -12.46
N THR A 48 16.93 13.04 -11.48
CA THR A 48 17.38 12.54 -10.17
C THR A 48 16.62 13.22 -9.03
N PRO A 49 16.41 12.54 -7.88
CA PRO A 49 15.73 13.15 -6.74
C PRO A 49 16.36 14.47 -6.27
N ALA A 50 17.68 14.64 -6.46
CA ALA A 50 18.42 15.82 -6.04
C ALA A 50 18.08 17.09 -6.86
N THR A 51 17.51 16.94 -8.06
CA THR A 51 17.09 18.07 -8.90
C THR A 51 15.62 18.45 -8.70
N CYS A 52 14.95 17.84 -7.73
CA CYS A 52 13.56 18.10 -7.43
C CYS A 52 13.39 19.16 -6.34
N GLY A 53 12.40 20.04 -6.53
CA GLY A 53 11.94 20.96 -5.51
C GLY A 53 11.13 20.29 -4.40
N PRO A 54 10.52 21.08 -3.51
CA PRO A 54 9.69 20.54 -2.43
C PRO A 54 8.47 19.79 -2.99
N TRP A 55 7.98 18.85 -2.20
CA TRP A 55 6.72 18.19 -2.47
C TRP A 55 5.55 19.16 -2.39
N MET A 56 4.67 19.09 -3.37
CA MET A 56 3.37 19.76 -3.34
C MET A 56 2.44 19.08 -2.33
N PRO A 57 1.37 19.77 -1.88
CA PRO A 57 0.38 19.16 -1.00
C PRO A 57 -0.12 17.81 -1.54
N PRO A 58 -0.16 16.77 -0.69
CA PRO A 58 -0.67 15.47 -1.07
C PRO A 58 -2.16 15.54 -1.41
N VAL A 59 -2.61 14.73 -2.36
CA VAL A 59 -4.03 14.54 -2.67
C VAL A 59 -4.38 13.06 -2.57
N PRO A 60 -5.62 12.68 -2.22
CA PRO A 60 -6.01 11.28 -2.14
C PRO A 60 -5.73 10.54 -3.45
N TYR A 61 -5.11 9.37 -3.36
CA TYR A 61 -4.86 8.53 -4.51
C TYR A 61 -6.13 7.81 -4.93
N THR A 62 -6.50 7.96 -6.20
CA THR A 62 -7.56 7.21 -6.83
C THR A 62 -7.00 6.26 -7.87
N GLN A 63 -7.54 5.06 -7.96
CA GLN A 63 -7.17 4.05 -8.93
C GLN A 63 -8.36 3.67 -9.79
N SER A 64 -8.15 3.60 -11.10
CA SER A 64 -9.11 2.99 -12.02
C SER A 64 -8.90 1.47 -12.04
N PHE A 65 -9.98 0.73 -11.80
CA PHE A 65 -10.02 -0.72 -11.85
C PHE A 65 -10.89 -1.16 -13.02
N ILE A 66 -10.43 -2.16 -13.76
CA ILE A 66 -11.22 -2.78 -14.83
C ILE A 66 -12.32 -3.62 -14.20
N THR A 67 -13.58 -3.26 -14.44
CA THR A 67 -14.75 -4.01 -13.97
C THR A 67 -15.32 -4.93 -15.03
N TYR A 68 -15.01 -4.69 -16.31
CA TYR A 68 -15.42 -5.56 -17.41
C TYR A 68 -14.48 -5.37 -18.60
N SER A 69 -14.19 -6.47 -19.30
CA SER A 69 -13.45 -6.44 -20.57
C SER A 69 -14.10 -7.41 -21.57
N GLY A 70 -14.75 -6.85 -22.59
CA GLY A 70 -15.53 -7.58 -23.59
C GLY A 70 -14.92 -7.55 -24.99
N GLY A 71 -13.62 -7.26 -25.12
CA GLY A 71 -12.93 -7.09 -26.40
C GLY A 71 -13.23 -5.76 -27.11
N ALA A 72 -14.51 -5.42 -27.31
CA ALA A 72 -14.94 -4.16 -27.93
C ALA A 72 -15.30 -3.05 -26.91
N ALA A 73 -15.53 -3.41 -25.65
CA ALA A 73 -15.86 -2.49 -24.56
C ALA A 73 -15.03 -2.81 -23.32
N THR A 74 -14.68 -1.77 -22.57
CA THR A 74 -14.01 -1.87 -21.28
C THR A 74 -14.68 -0.89 -20.33
N ASP A 75 -15.24 -1.40 -19.25
CA ASP A 75 -15.79 -0.57 -18.18
C ASP A 75 -14.80 -0.52 -17.02
N THR A 76 -14.75 0.62 -16.37
CA THR A 76 -13.91 0.84 -15.20
C THR A 76 -14.68 1.50 -14.08
N THR A 77 -14.22 1.25 -12.85
CA THR A 77 -14.64 2.00 -11.67
C THR A 77 -13.43 2.68 -11.05
N VAL A 78 -13.62 3.89 -10.51
CA VAL A 78 -12.56 4.66 -9.86
C VAL A 78 -12.79 4.65 -8.36
N LEU A 79 -11.82 4.14 -7.62
CA LEU A 79 -11.88 4.06 -6.16
C LEU A 79 -10.78 4.91 -5.53
N THR A 80 -11.09 5.57 -4.43
CA THR A 80 -10.08 6.15 -3.54
C THR A 80 -9.44 5.03 -2.74
N ILE A 81 -8.12 4.98 -2.69
CA ILE A 81 -7.39 3.88 -2.07
C ILE A 81 -7.24 4.10 -0.55
N ALA A 82 -8.31 3.81 0.18
CA ALA A 82 -8.29 3.67 1.63
C ALA A 82 -7.77 2.28 2.01
N THR A 83 -6.88 2.19 2.99
CA THR A 83 -6.12 0.98 3.28
C THR A 83 -5.97 0.68 4.77
N HIS A 84 -5.88 -0.61 5.08
CA HIS A 84 -5.41 -1.17 6.35
C HIS A 84 -3.97 -1.63 6.21
N LEU A 85 -3.15 -1.35 7.22
CA LEU A 85 -1.90 -2.08 7.45
C LEU A 85 -2.20 -3.29 8.33
N VAL A 86 -2.04 -4.49 7.77
CA VAL A 86 -2.30 -5.75 8.46
C VAL A 86 -0.99 -6.51 8.65
N LEU A 87 -0.70 -6.87 9.88
CA LEU A 87 0.34 -7.82 10.24
C LEU A 87 -0.29 -9.21 10.33
N PHE A 88 0.35 -10.22 9.74
CA PHE A 88 -0.14 -11.59 9.78
C PHE A 88 0.99 -12.61 9.78
N SER A 89 0.70 -13.83 10.26
CA SER A 89 1.61 -14.97 10.19
C SER A 89 1.27 -15.82 8.97
N ASP A 90 2.29 -16.14 8.18
CA ASP A 90 2.21 -17.04 7.03
C ASP A 90 3.27 -18.12 7.18
N LEU A 91 2.83 -19.35 7.47
CA LEU A 91 3.71 -20.49 7.76
C LEU A 91 4.75 -20.18 8.87
N GLY A 92 4.36 -19.38 9.87
CA GLY A 92 5.22 -19.01 11.00
C GLY A 92 6.10 -17.79 10.76
N ALA A 93 6.13 -17.24 9.54
CA ALA A 93 6.84 -16.00 9.23
C ALA A 93 5.88 -14.79 9.29
N PRO A 94 6.28 -13.67 9.92
CA PRO A 94 5.47 -12.45 9.90
C PRO A 94 5.53 -11.80 8.51
N ARG A 95 4.39 -11.27 8.08
CA ARG A 95 4.24 -10.51 6.83
C ARG A 95 3.37 -9.28 7.08
N LEU A 96 3.61 -8.23 6.31
CA LEU A 96 2.76 -7.03 6.34
C LEU A 96 2.01 -6.90 5.03
N SER A 97 0.74 -6.52 5.10
CA SER A 97 -0.11 -6.31 3.94
C SER A 97 -0.69 -4.91 3.99
N VAL A 98 -0.48 -4.14 2.92
CA VAL A 98 -1.25 -2.91 2.65
C VAL A 98 -2.48 -3.30 1.85
N ARG A 99 -3.63 -3.36 2.53
CA ARG A 99 -4.87 -3.93 1.99
C ARG A 99 -5.95 -2.87 1.83
N HIS A 100 -6.68 -2.87 0.71
CA HIS A 100 -7.80 -1.96 0.53
C HIS A 100 -8.94 -2.25 1.51
N VAL A 101 -9.66 -1.22 1.95
CA VAL A 101 -10.75 -1.34 2.94
C VAL A 101 -11.95 -2.15 2.41
N THR A 102 -12.16 -2.24 1.10
CA THR A 102 -13.35 -2.90 0.53
C THR A 102 -13.33 -4.43 0.53
N SER A 103 -12.27 -5.11 1.00
CA SER A 103 -12.31 -6.57 1.12
C SER A 103 -13.08 -7.00 2.38
N PHE A 104 -14.39 -7.26 2.30
CA PHE A 104 -15.18 -7.67 3.47
C PHE A 104 -15.35 -9.19 3.60
N ALA A 105 -14.36 -9.82 4.24
CA ALA A 105 -14.48 -10.91 5.20
C ALA A 105 -13.05 -11.14 5.70
N HIS A 106 -12.78 -10.96 6.99
CA HIS A 106 -11.45 -11.16 7.55
C HIS A 106 -11.12 -12.65 7.69
N ALA A 107 -11.32 -13.46 6.66
CA ALA A 107 -10.73 -14.78 6.63
C ALA A 107 -9.20 -14.60 6.60
N ALA A 108 -8.47 -15.40 7.38
CA ALA A 108 -7.01 -15.28 7.44
C ALA A 108 -6.33 -15.43 6.06
N ALA A 109 -6.99 -16.10 5.10
CA ALA A 109 -6.54 -16.22 3.72
C ALA A 109 -6.53 -14.88 2.95
N ASP A 110 -7.36 -13.91 3.33
CA ASP A 110 -7.50 -12.62 2.62
C ASP A 110 -6.40 -11.61 2.96
N ASN A 111 -5.52 -11.93 3.91
CA ASN A 111 -4.34 -11.10 4.19
C ASN A 111 -3.40 -11.00 2.97
N LYS A 112 -3.44 -12.01 2.08
CA LYS A 112 -2.67 -12.03 0.83
C LYS A 112 -3.32 -11.20 -0.30
N LYS A 113 -4.57 -10.73 -0.15
CA LYS A 113 -5.27 -9.85 -1.10
C LYS A 113 -4.90 -8.36 -0.92
N GLY A 114 -3.68 -8.08 -0.48
CA GLY A 114 -3.12 -6.72 -0.42
C GLY A 114 -1.71 -6.71 -0.99
N ILE A 115 -1.03 -5.58 -0.89
CA ILE A 115 0.39 -5.50 -1.24
C ILE A 115 1.19 -6.11 -0.09
N VAL A 116 1.70 -7.32 -0.29
CA VAL A 116 2.39 -8.10 0.75
C VAL A 116 3.90 -7.83 0.75
N PHE A 117 4.41 -7.48 1.92
CA PHE A 117 5.82 -7.24 2.21
C PHE A 117 6.38 -8.33 3.14
N GLU A 118 7.62 -8.72 2.86
CA GLU A 118 8.39 -9.69 3.64
C GLU A 118 9.44 -8.96 4.47
N PHE A 119 9.69 -9.44 5.70
CA PHE A 119 10.69 -8.84 6.60
C PHE A 119 12.12 -9.29 6.23
N GLU A 120 12.59 -8.95 5.04
CA GLU A 120 13.95 -9.28 4.56
C GLU A 120 14.95 -8.14 4.74
N ALA A 121 14.48 -6.90 4.65
CA ALA A 121 15.26 -5.69 4.74
C ALA A 121 14.40 -4.51 5.23
N ASP A 122 15.06 -3.39 5.51
CA ASP A 122 14.41 -2.12 5.80
C ASP A 122 15.04 -1.01 4.94
N PRO A 123 14.29 -0.38 4.01
CA PRO A 123 12.89 -0.66 3.70
C PRO A 123 12.67 -2.06 3.09
N MET A 124 11.51 -2.64 3.35
CA MET A 124 11.05 -3.84 2.63
C MET A 124 10.67 -3.44 1.21
N VAL A 125 11.03 -4.26 0.22
CA VAL A 125 10.79 -3.96 -1.20
C VAL A 125 9.78 -4.97 -1.76
N ARG A 126 8.78 -4.48 -2.47
CA ARG A 126 7.81 -5.30 -3.20
C ARG A 126 7.79 -4.92 -4.68
N PRO A 127 8.34 -5.75 -5.58
CA PRO A 127 8.13 -5.56 -7.02
C PRO A 127 6.67 -5.81 -7.37
N TYR A 128 6.18 -5.13 -8.41
CA TYR A 128 4.81 -5.28 -8.93
C TYR A 128 3.74 -5.18 -7.82
N PRO A 129 3.64 -4.02 -7.13
CA PRO A 129 2.71 -3.86 -6.02
C PRO A 129 1.26 -3.83 -6.51
N VAL A 130 0.60 -4.99 -6.45
CA VAL A 130 -0.82 -5.13 -6.80
C VAL A 130 -1.68 -4.94 -5.56
N ILE A 131 -2.67 -4.06 -5.66
CA ILE A 131 -3.74 -3.94 -4.69
C ILE A 131 -5.01 -4.56 -5.27
N PHE A 132 -5.76 -5.24 -4.40
CA PHE A 132 -7.07 -5.78 -4.74
C PHE A 132 -8.16 -4.94 -4.09
N ALA A 133 -9.28 -4.81 -4.79
CA ALA A 133 -10.49 -4.20 -4.30
C ALA A 133 -11.68 -5.10 -4.68
N TRP A 134 -12.77 -4.97 -3.95
CA TRP A 134 -14.02 -5.65 -4.27
C TRP A 134 -15.05 -4.66 -4.80
N ASP A 135 -15.78 -5.06 -5.83
CA ASP A 135 -17.00 -4.38 -6.28
C ASP A 135 -18.20 -5.01 -5.56
N ASP A 136 -18.77 -4.29 -4.58
CA ASP A 136 -19.88 -4.78 -3.73
C ASP A 136 -21.22 -4.87 -4.49
N ALA A 137 -21.34 -4.23 -5.65
CA ALA A 137 -22.58 -4.20 -6.44
C ALA A 137 -22.27 -4.30 -7.95
N PRO A 138 -21.66 -5.42 -8.40
CA PRO A 138 -21.26 -5.59 -9.78
C PRO A 138 -22.49 -5.65 -10.68
N LYS A 139 -22.40 -5.07 -11.87
CA LYS A 139 -23.39 -5.29 -12.93
C LYS A 139 -23.30 -6.75 -13.43
N PRO A 140 -24.35 -7.29 -14.08
CA PRO A 140 -24.26 -8.59 -14.75
C PRO A 140 -23.04 -8.68 -15.66
N TYR A 141 -22.30 -9.79 -15.60
CA TYR A 141 -21.07 -10.06 -16.37
C TYR A 141 -19.83 -9.23 -15.98
N HIS A 142 -19.89 -8.37 -14.96
CA HIS A 142 -18.72 -7.65 -14.44
C HIS A 142 -17.93 -8.48 -13.44
N TYR A 143 -16.64 -8.19 -13.34
CA TYR A 143 -15.74 -8.75 -12.34
C TYR A 143 -16.07 -8.22 -10.95
N GLN A 144 -15.97 -9.09 -9.95
CA GLN A 144 -16.11 -8.75 -8.55
C GLN A 144 -14.75 -8.52 -7.87
N ASP A 145 -13.80 -9.41 -8.12
CA ASP A 145 -12.40 -9.24 -7.71
C ASP A 145 -11.70 -8.29 -8.68
N LEU A 146 -11.43 -7.08 -8.22
CA LEU A 146 -10.72 -6.05 -8.97
C LEU A 146 -9.25 -6.03 -8.55
N SER A 147 -8.35 -5.76 -9.50
CA SER A 147 -6.92 -5.60 -9.20
C SER A 147 -6.31 -4.48 -10.02
N ALA A 148 -5.30 -3.84 -9.45
CA ALA A 148 -4.52 -2.82 -10.13
C ALA A 148 -3.13 -2.70 -9.51
N PHE A 149 -2.15 -2.28 -10.31
CA PHE A 149 -0.85 -1.85 -9.80
C PHE A 149 -0.99 -0.50 -9.09
N VAL A 150 -0.27 -0.34 -7.98
CA VAL A 150 -0.16 0.94 -7.27
C VAL A 150 1.17 1.60 -7.65
N GLY A 151 1.11 2.87 -8.04
CA GLY A 151 2.27 3.57 -8.59
C GLY A 151 2.46 3.25 -10.08
N ASP A 152 3.70 3.26 -10.55
CA ASP A 152 4.05 2.88 -11.93
C ASP A 152 4.14 1.35 -12.13
N GLY A 153 3.85 0.57 -11.08
CA GLY A 153 3.87 -0.89 -11.11
C GLY A 153 5.26 -1.50 -11.07
N SER A 154 6.33 -0.71 -10.97
CA SER A 154 7.69 -1.26 -10.88
C SER A 154 7.97 -1.84 -9.49
N GLN A 155 7.84 -1.01 -8.46
CA GLN A 155 8.12 -1.38 -7.08
C GLN A 155 7.42 -0.48 -6.07
N ALA A 156 7.18 -1.04 -4.89
CA ALA A 156 6.85 -0.29 -3.69
C ALA A 156 7.84 -0.62 -2.57
N THR A 157 7.92 0.30 -1.62
CA THR A 157 8.70 0.14 -0.39
C THR A 157 7.79 0.28 0.82
N LEU A 158 8.09 -0.47 1.88
CA LEU A 158 7.46 -0.32 3.18
C LEU A 158 8.57 -0.20 4.24
N THR A 159 8.68 0.99 4.83
CA THR A 159 9.52 1.23 6.02
C THR A 159 8.65 1.05 7.24
N VAL A 160 9.06 0.24 8.20
CA VAL A 160 8.28 -0.05 9.41
C VAL A 160 9.16 0.18 10.62
N ARG A 161 8.77 1.17 11.42
CA ARG A 161 9.37 1.48 12.71
C ARG A 161 8.39 1.12 13.82
N GLU A 162 8.86 1.22 15.05
CA GLU A 162 8.02 1.23 16.24
C GLU A 162 6.85 2.22 16.03
N HIS A 163 5.61 1.72 16.12
CA HIS A 163 4.37 2.53 16.05
C HIS A 163 4.14 3.31 14.75
N CYS A 164 4.90 3.02 13.69
CA CYS A 164 4.77 3.74 12.43
C CYS A 164 5.17 2.89 11.23
N ALA A 165 4.46 3.05 10.12
CA ALA A 165 4.91 2.54 8.83
C ALA A 165 4.68 3.57 7.71
N ARG A 166 5.61 3.60 6.76
CA ARG A 166 5.51 4.40 5.54
C ARG A 166 5.54 3.49 4.32
N TYR A 167 4.44 3.47 3.58
CA TYR A 167 4.37 2.92 2.24
C TYR A 167 4.80 3.97 1.22
N ALA A 168 5.58 3.57 0.21
CA ALA A 168 5.83 4.39 -0.98
C ALA A 168 5.92 3.54 -2.25
N GLY A 169 4.99 3.75 -3.17
CA GLY A 169 5.03 3.25 -4.54
C GLY A 169 5.71 4.26 -5.47
N ALA A 170 6.66 3.80 -6.27
CA ALA A 170 7.36 4.65 -7.23
C ALA A 170 6.39 5.18 -8.31
N TYR A 171 6.61 6.43 -8.74
CA TYR A 171 5.96 6.98 -9.92
C TYR A 171 6.92 7.95 -10.64
N GLY A 172 8.00 7.38 -11.17
CA GLY A 172 9.13 8.19 -11.62
C GLY A 172 9.76 9.04 -10.50
N VAL A 173 10.53 10.05 -10.88
CA VAL A 173 11.40 10.81 -9.95
C VAL A 173 10.67 11.97 -9.25
N GLY A 174 9.64 12.51 -9.90
CA GLY A 174 8.86 13.66 -9.45
C GLY A 174 7.50 13.32 -8.86
N ALA A 175 7.15 12.04 -8.75
CA ALA A 175 5.89 11.62 -8.14
C ALA A 175 6.04 10.31 -7.37
N GLU A 176 5.17 10.12 -6.38
CA GLU A 176 5.05 8.88 -5.62
C GLU A 176 3.63 8.71 -5.11
N ILE A 177 3.26 7.47 -4.81
CA ILE A 177 2.07 7.14 -4.03
C ILE A 177 2.52 6.78 -2.62
N VAL A 178 2.04 7.47 -1.60
CA VAL A 178 2.48 7.23 -0.21
C VAL A 178 1.34 6.94 0.73
N GLY A 179 1.61 6.14 1.74
CA GLY A 179 0.73 5.94 2.89
C GLY A 179 1.52 6.07 4.17
N LEU A 180 0.93 6.70 5.18
CA LEU A 180 1.52 6.80 6.52
C LEU A 180 0.56 6.19 7.53
N TYR A 181 1.03 5.17 8.22
CA TYR A 181 0.30 4.40 9.22
C TYR A 181 0.90 4.68 10.59
N ARG A 182 0.07 4.94 11.59
CA ARG A 182 0.50 5.21 12.98
C ARG A 182 -0.43 4.46 13.93
N TRP A 183 0.12 3.75 14.90
CA TRP A 183 -0.63 2.92 15.87
C TRP A 183 -0.02 2.95 17.26
#